data_AF-A0A924NLK0-F1
#
_entry.id   AF-A0A924NLK0-F1
#
_cell.length_a   1.000
_cell.length_b   1.000
_cell.length_c   1.000
_cell.angle_alpha   90.00
_cell.angle_beta   90.00
_cell.angle_gamma   90.00
#
_symmetry.space_group_name_H-M   'P 1'
#
loop_
_entity.id
_entity.type
_entity.pdbx_description
1 polymer ?
#
loop_
_entity_poly.entity_id
_entity_poly.type
_entity_poly.pdbx_seq_one_letter_code
_entity_poly.pdbx_strand_id
1 'polypeptide(L)'
;MLSSRPARALSVAALSALALTACGSSGSTKAAAPGPSSSVATGGADFAATLKAAKGQTVNWYMYGGDDTLNTFVNGYVKPKLAALGVTLNQVKITDTVTAVNKVL
;
A
#
# COMPACT_ATOMS: atom_id res chain seq x y z
N MET A 1 -29.83 -51.78 -22.45
CA MET A 1 -29.30 -52.46 -23.65
C MET A 1 -28.36 -51.47 -24.33
N LEU A 2 -27.06 -51.51 -24.02
CA LEU A 2 -26.06 -52.44 -24.57
C LEU A 2 -25.55 -51.96 -25.93
N SER A 3 -24.32 -51.41 -25.91
CA SER A 3 -23.25 -51.61 -26.91
C SER A 3 -23.48 -50.97 -28.30
N SER A 4 -22.51 -50.45 -29.05
CA SER A 4 -21.12 -50.87 -29.21
C SER A 4 -20.34 -49.79 -29.99
N ARG A 5 -19.07 -49.55 -29.65
CA ARG A 5 -18.08 -48.82 -30.48
C ARG A 5 -17.54 -49.73 -31.61
N PRO A 6 -16.88 -49.16 -32.64
CA PRO A 6 -15.43 -49.40 -32.77
C PRO A 6 -14.66 -48.13 -33.17
N ALA A 7 -13.56 -47.76 -32.50
CA ALA A 7 -12.19 -48.24 -32.73
C ALA A 7 -11.73 -47.95 -34.17
N ARG A 8 -10.68 -47.15 -34.41
CA ARG A 8 -9.29 -47.46 -34.06
C ARG A 8 -8.44 -46.22 -34.41
N ALA A 9 -7.52 -45.82 -33.52
CA ALA A 9 -6.06 -45.87 -33.72
C ALA A 9 -5.52 -44.70 -34.55
N LEU A 10 -4.35 -44.12 -34.33
CA LEU A 10 -3.17 -44.34 -33.49
C LEU A 10 -2.46 -42.96 -33.66
N SER A 11 -1.90 -42.27 -32.66
CA SER A 11 -0.59 -42.59 -32.10
C SER A 11 0.04 -41.30 -31.56
N VAL A 12 0.68 -41.42 -30.39
CA VAL A 12 2.00 -40.85 -30.05
C VAL A 12 2.01 -39.31 -29.87
N ALA A 13 2.50 -38.69 -28.82
CA ALA A 13 3.41 -38.97 -27.70
C ALA A 13 3.13 -37.79 -26.71
N ALA A 14 3.64 -37.66 -25.51
CA ALA A 14 4.57 -38.35 -24.66
C ALA A 14 4.43 -37.67 -23.28
N LEU A 15 4.79 -38.40 -22.24
CA LEU A 15 5.50 -37.96 -21.03
C LEU A 15 5.31 -36.47 -20.63
N SER A 16 4.88 -36.15 -19.41
CA SER A 16 5.79 -36.26 -18.26
C SER A 16 5.07 -35.93 -16.96
N ALA A 17 5.53 -36.61 -15.91
CA ALA A 17 5.03 -36.58 -14.55
C ALA A 17 5.25 -35.26 -13.80
N LEU A 18 4.32 -35.01 -12.88
CA LEU A 18 4.49 -34.56 -11.49
C LEU A 18 5.88 -34.03 -11.07
N ALA A 19 5.91 -32.75 -10.68
CA ALA A 19 6.80 -32.28 -9.61
C ALA A 19 6.18 -31.06 -8.91
N LEU A 20 5.62 -31.29 -7.72
CA LEU A 20 5.45 -30.24 -6.72
C LEU A 20 6.83 -29.94 -6.13
N THR A 21 7.41 -28.80 -6.48
CA THR A 21 8.59 -28.26 -5.77
C THR A 21 8.20 -26.93 -5.14
N ALA A 22 7.94 -27.01 -3.85
CA ALA A 22 7.95 -25.90 -2.92
C ALA A 22 9.39 -25.45 -2.61
N CYS A 23 9.51 -24.25 -2.04
CA CYS A 23 10.74 -23.53 -1.66
C CYS A 23 11.48 -22.93 -2.87
N GLY A 24 11.61 -21.61 -2.99
CA GLY A 24 12.26 -20.76 -2.00
C GLY A 24 13.68 -20.45 -2.52
N SER A 25 14.01 -19.17 -2.60
CA SER A 25 15.31 -18.60 -2.98
C SER A 25 15.70 -18.67 -4.47
N SER A 26 15.52 -17.54 -5.17
CA SER A 26 16.54 -16.90 -6.03
C SER A 26 15.91 -15.71 -6.74
N GLY A 27 15.91 -14.56 -6.06
CA GLY A 27 15.47 -13.29 -6.61
C GLY A 27 16.46 -12.20 -6.24
N SER A 28 17.58 -12.18 -6.96
CA SER A 28 18.48 -11.03 -7.18
C SER A 28 18.85 -10.17 -5.96
N THR A 29 20.02 -10.44 -5.38
CA THR A 29 20.80 -9.42 -4.66
C THR A 29 21.26 -8.35 -5.65
N LYS A 30 20.37 -7.42 -6.01
CA LYS A 30 20.78 -6.08 -6.41
C LYS A 30 20.81 -5.29 -5.13
N ALA A 31 22.01 -4.87 -4.71
CA ALA A 31 22.19 -3.89 -3.66
C ALA A 31 21.50 -2.59 -4.10
N ALA A 32 20.20 -2.50 -3.82
CA ALA A 32 19.45 -1.27 -3.88
C ALA A 32 19.88 -0.44 -2.68
N ALA A 33 20.26 0.80 -2.95
CA ALA A 33 20.40 1.82 -1.92
C ALA A 33 19.20 1.76 -0.96
N PRO A 34 19.37 2.11 0.34
CA PRO A 34 18.26 2.13 1.28
C PRO A 34 17.27 3.25 0.89
N GLY A 35 16.40 2.94 -0.07
CA GLY A 35 15.13 3.63 -0.25
C GLY A 35 14.17 3.15 0.85
N PRO A 36 13.18 3.97 1.26
CA PRO A 36 12.20 3.54 2.22
C PRO A 36 11.36 2.41 1.60
N SER A 37 11.72 1.16 1.94
CA SER A 37 10.89 -0.01 1.70
C SER A 37 9.61 0.16 2.52
N SER A 38 8.60 0.75 1.90
CA SER A 38 7.25 0.84 2.48
C SER A 38 6.63 -0.54 2.36
N SER A 39 6.80 -1.37 3.39
CA SER A 39 5.94 -2.54 3.56
C SER A 39 4.52 -2.05 3.74
N VAL A 40 3.60 -2.43 2.85
CA VAL A 40 2.17 -2.23 3.07
C VAL A 40 1.81 -2.95 4.36
N ALA A 41 1.56 -2.17 5.42
CA ALA A 41 1.18 -2.67 6.74
C ALA A 41 -0.07 -3.56 6.59
N THR A 42 0.11 -4.87 6.74
CA THR A 42 -0.96 -5.84 6.53
C THR A 42 -1.35 -6.38 7.91
N GLY A 43 -2.04 -5.56 8.70
CA GLY A 43 -2.65 -6.00 9.97
C GLY A 43 -2.41 -5.09 11.18
N GLY A 44 -3.21 -5.28 12.24
CA GLY A 44 -3.26 -4.40 13.42
C GLY A 44 -1.97 -4.33 14.26
N ALA A 45 -1.10 -5.35 14.20
CA ALA A 45 0.21 -5.30 14.86
C ALA A 45 1.13 -4.26 14.21
N ASP A 46 1.10 -4.16 12.88
CA ASP A 46 1.86 -3.15 12.12
C ASP A 46 1.32 -1.74 12.40
N PHE A 47 0.00 -1.61 12.60
CA PHE A 47 -0.60 -0.32 12.93
C PHE A 47 -0.19 0.17 14.33
N ALA A 48 -0.09 -0.71 15.34
CA ALA A 48 0.40 -0.33 16.66
C ALA A 48 1.87 0.15 16.62
N ALA A 49 2.72 -0.53 15.84
CA ALA A 49 4.10 -0.09 15.60
C ALA A 49 4.14 1.29 14.91
N THR A 50 3.26 1.52 13.93
CA THR A 50 3.10 2.80 13.24
C THR A 50 2.70 3.92 14.20
N LEU A 51 1.72 3.69 15.08
CA LEU A 51 1.31 4.67 16.10
C LEU A 51 2.45 5.03 17.05
N LYS A 52 3.28 4.05 17.44
CA LYS A 52 4.45 4.31 18.27
C LYS A 52 5.48 5.18 17.53
N ALA A 53 5.73 4.90 16.25
CA ALA A 53 6.66 5.67 15.42
C ALA A 53 6.16 7.11 15.13
N ALA A 54 4.84 7.29 15.03
CA ALA A 54 4.22 8.58 14.74
C ALA A 54 4.17 9.54 15.94
N LYS A 55 4.25 9.03 17.18
CA LYS A 55 4.19 9.89 18.39
C LYS A 55 5.29 10.96 18.37
N GLY A 56 4.89 12.21 18.63
CA GLY A 56 5.74 13.39 18.60
C GLY A 56 5.97 13.97 17.20
N GLN A 57 5.54 13.29 16.14
CA GLN A 57 5.68 13.81 14.78
C GLN A 57 4.67 14.91 14.48
N THR A 58 5.07 15.81 13.56
CA THR A 58 4.19 16.83 13.00
C THR A 58 3.92 16.51 11.53
N VAL A 59 2.65 16.40 11.18
CA VAL A 59 2.19 16.20 9.79
C VAL A 59 1.78 17.56 9.22
N ASN A 60 2.49 18.00 8.19
CA ASN A 60 2.09 19.15 7.38
C ASN A 60 1.16 18.67 6.26
N TRP A 61 -0.14 18.93 6.42
CA TRP A 61 -1.15 18.49 5.45
C TRP A 61 -1.51 19.62 4.50
N TYR A 62 -0.94 19.56 3.31
CA TYR A 62 -1.27 20.41 2.18
C TYR A 62 -2.58 19.96 1.54
N MET A 63 -3.64 20.76 1.65
CA MET A 63 -4.97 20.41 1.14
C MET A 63 -5.71 21.60 0.55
N TYR A 64 -6.76 21.32 -0.23
CA TYR A 64 -7.58 22.37 -0.84
C TYR A 64 -8.20 23.29 0.21
N GLY A 65 -7.96 24.59 0.06
CA GLY A 65 -8.40 25.61 1.01
C GLY A 65 -9.81 26.16 0.80
N GLY A 66 -10.43 25.93 -0.37
CA GLY A 66 -11.66 26.63 -0.76
C GLY A 66 -12.98 25.98 -0.31
N ASP A 67 -12.94 24.97 0.56
CA ASP A 67 -14.13 24.37 1.17
C ASP A 67 -14.07 24.50 2.70
N ASP A 68 -14.88 25.40 3.26
CA ASP A 68 -14.91 25.65 4.70
C ASP A 68 -15.47 24.48 5.52
N THR A 69 -16.38 23.69 4.97
CA THR A 69 -16.95 22.54 5.67
C THR A 69 -15.88 21.47 5.86
N LEU A 70 -15.15 21.15 4.79
CA LEU A 70 -14.01 20.23 4.85
C LEU A 70 -12.93 20.73 5.82
N ASN A 71 -12.55 22.00 5.72
CA ASN A 71 -11.54 22.59 6.59
C ASN A 71 -11.94 22.58 8.06
N THR A 72 -13.22 22.82 8.35
CA THR A 72 -13.76 22.76 9.71
C THR A 72 -13.75 21.34 10.25
N PHE A 73 -14.14 20.35 9.44
CA PHE A 73 -14.05 18.94 9.83
C PHE A 73 -12.60 18.53 10.17
N VAL A 74 -11.63 18.92 9.34
CA VAL A 74 -10.23 18.59 9.56
C VAL A 74 -9.71 19.21 10.86
N ASN A 75 -9.97 20.50 11.09
CA ASN A 75 -9.47 21.18 12.29
C ASN A 75 -10.27 20.82 13.56
N GLY A 76 -11.57 20.58 13.44
CA GLY A 76 -12.46 20.32 14.57
C GLY A 76 -12.51 18.86 14.99
N TYR A 77 -12.31 17.92 14.07
CA TYR A 77 -12.44 16.49 14.36
C TYR A 77 -11.14 15.71 14.16
N VAL A 78 -10.46 15.89 13.03
CA VAL A 78 -9.26 15.10 12.71
C VAL A 78 -8.07 15.53 13.57
N LYS A 79 -7.80 16.84 13.64
CA LYS A 79 -6.66 17.38 14.38
C LYS A 79 -6.68 17.03 15.88
N PRO A 80 -7.80 17.13 16.63
CA PRO A 80 -7.84 16.71 18.03
C PRO A 80 -7.61 15.21 18.22
N LYS A 81 -8.12 14.37 17.30
CA LYS A 81 -7.92 12.93 17.37
C LYS A 81 -6.46 12.54 17.15
N LEU A 82 -5.78 13.20 16.21
CA LEU A 82 -4.34 13.01 16.02
C LEU A 82 -3.54 13.50 17.24
N ALA A 83 -3.92 14.64 17.81
CA ALA A 83 -3.28 15.15 19.03
C ALA A 83 -3.42 14.18 20.21
N ALA A 84 -4.58 13.53 20.36
CA ALA A 84 -4.79 12.49 21.37
C ALA A 84 -3.90 11.24 21.16
N LEU A 85 -3.48 10.99 19.91
CA LEU A 85 -2.52 9.95 19.56
C LEU A 85 -1.05 10.42 19.64
N GLY A 86 -0.82 11.69 20.02
CA GLY A 86 0.51 12.30 20.13
C GLY A 86 1.06 12.82 18.81
N VAL A 87 0.22 12.99 17.77
CA VAL A 87 0.61 13.51 16.46
C VAL A 87 0.08 14.92 16.28
N THR A 88 0.94 15.86 15.90
CA THR A 88 0.52 17.24 15.61
C THR A 88 0.13 17.36 14.14
N LEU A 89 -1.05 17.90 13.85
CA LEU A 89 -1.47 18.20 12.48
C LEU A 89 -1.40 19.71 12.19
N ASN A 90 -0.57 20.09 11.22
CA ASN A 90 -0.50 21.42 10.66
C ASN A 90 -1.17 21.45 9.28
N GLN A 91 -2.36 22.02 9.20
CA GLN A 91 -3.06 22.16 7.92
C GLN A 91 -2.47 23.33 7.13
N VAL A 92 -2.06 23.07 5.88
CA VAL A 92 -1.60 24.09 4.94
C VAL A 92 -2.60 24.16 3.78
N LYS A 93 -3.35 25.25 3.73
CA LYS A 93 -4.36 25.45 2.69
C LYS A 93 -3.68 25.83 1.36
N ILE A 94 -4.03 25.12 0.29
CA ILE A 94 -3.63 25.42 -1.08
C ILE A 94 -4.88 25.88 -1.83
N THR A 95 -4.87 27.11 -2.32
CA THR A 95 -5.94 27.70 -3.15
C THR A 95 -5.53 27.91 -4.60
N ASP A 96 -4.24 27.73 -4.92
CA ASP A 96 -3.69 27.85 -6.27
C ASP A 96 -2.52 26.86 -6.45
N THR A 97 -2.47 26.13 -7.56
CA THR A 97 -1.41 25.16 -7.88
C THR A 97 -0.04 25.82 -8.04
N VAL A 98 0.00 27.11 -8.40
CA VAL A 98 1.24 27.89 -8.47
C VAL A 98 1.92 27.99 -7.09
N THR A 99 1.14 28.06 -6.01
CA THR A 99 1.68 28.09 -4.64
C THR A 99 2.31 26.75 -4.23
N ALA A 100 1.83 25.64 -4.80
CA ALA A 100 2.36 24.30 -4.50
C ALA A 100 3.74 24.07 -5.12
N VAL A 101 3.98 24.52 -6.36
CA VAL A 101 5.26 24.32 -7.06
C VAL A 101 6.39 25.17 -6.45
N ASN A 102 6.09 26.41 -6.04
CA ASN A 102 7.07 27.31 -5.40
C ASN A 102 7.52 26.85 -4.00
N LYS A 103 6.88 25.83 -3.41
CA LYS A 103 7.29 25.23 -2.13
C LYS A 103 8.28 24.07 -2.29
N VAL A 104 8.47 23.57 -3.51
CA VAL A 104 9.27 22.36 -3.81
C VAL A 104 10.64 22.70 -4.41
N LEU A 105 10.79 23.89 -4.98
CA LEU A 105 12.02 24.43 -5.56
C LEU A 105 12.75 25.32 -4.55
#